data_AF-A0A6P6UTK0-F1
#
_entry.id   AF-A0A6P6UTK0-F1
#
_cell.length_a   1.000
_cell.length_b   1.000
_cell.length_c   1.000
_cell.angle_alpha   90.00
_cell.angle_beta   90.00
_cell.angle_gamma   90.00
#
_symmetry.space_group_name_H-M   'P 1'
#
loop_
_entity.id
_entity.type
_entity.pdbx_description
1 polymer ?
#
loop_
_entity_poly.entity_id
_entity_poly.type
_entity_poly.pdbx_seq_one_letter_code
_entity_poly.pdbx_strand_id
1 'polypeptide(L)'
;MGRNINNYGLVPRVLKFHDSNTDARDTISETEIKVSEDDLVSITKLNLGQKAAFDTIMQALYIKGKGCFFIDGPGGTGKTFLYRALLAEVRSKGFTALATASCGVAASILPGGRTTHSRFKIPIDMNSVNMCKITKQSALAKLIQAAKLIIWDEAPMAHKTGIEGVDTLLKDLMGSSELFGSKIMIFGGDFRQVLPVVSKGSKEDFVQASLVTSYIWPQLHKLYLTDNMRAISDPEFTDYLLRIGNGLEPVIQGSKVKIPLPLLIPYKNETESIFELIKTVYPDLIAFSKNDFSLVNRAILTTKNEFVDMLNNLLINIFPGEAQEYISRDKTLDISEQGLFEDF
;
A
#
# COMPACT_ATOMS: atom_id res chain seq x y z
N MET A 1 -11.79 15.41 5.30
CA MET A 1 -13.13 15.13 5.85
C MET A 1 -12.95 14.42 7.18
N GLY A 2 -13.66 14.88 8.20
CA GLY A 2 -13.69 14.25 9.52
C GLY A 2 -14.55 15.14 10.42
N ARG A 3 -15.61 14.59 10.99
CA ARG A 3 -16.39 15.29 12.01
C ARG A 3 -15.62 15.22 13.34
N ASN A 4 -15.76 16.23 14.18
CA ASN A 4 -15.10 16.26 15.48
C ASN A 4 -15.60 15.07 16.33
N ILE A 5 -14.67 14.26 16.87
CA ILE A 5 -14.99 13.08 17.70
C ILE A 5 -15.87 13.42 18.92
N ASN A 6 -15.82 14.67 19.39
CA ASN A 6 -16.69 15.17 20.46
C ASN A 6 -18.17 15.13 20.10
N ASN A 7 -18.51 15.15 18.81
CA ASN A 7 -19.90 15.13 18.35
C ASN A 7 -20.55 13.75 18.51
N TYR A 8 -19.78 12.72 18.85
CA TYR A 8 -20.23 11.33 18.94
C TYR A 8 -20.42 10.85 20.38
N GLY A 9 -20.12 11.68 21.38
CA GLY A 9 -20.35 11.34 22.80
C GLY A 9 -19.55 10.14 23.31
N LEU A 10 -18.48 9.73 22.62
CA LEU A 10 -17.70 8.52 22.91
C LEU A 10 -16.92 8.59 24.24
N VAL A 11 -16.71 9.81 24.76
CA VAL A 11 -16.05 10.03 26.06
C VAL A 11 -16.79 11.12 26.84
N PRO A 12 -16.84 11.04 28.19
CA PRO A 12 -17.54 12.02 29.04
C PRO A 12 -16.95 13.43 29.00
N ARG A 13 -15.74 13.58 28.44
CA ARG A 13 -15.00 14.85 28.39
C ARG A 13 -14.86 15.32 26.95
N VAL A 14 -15.06 16.62 26.74
CA VAL A 14 -14.80 17.27 25.45
C VAL A 14 -13.29 17.29 25.20
N LEU A 15 -12.84 16.53 24.20
CA LEU A 15 -11.46 16.52 23.74
C LEU A 15 -11.17 17.81 22.96
N LYS A 16 -10.40 18.72 23.55
CA LYS A 16 -10.02 19.97 22.87
C LYS A 16 -8.91 19.68 21.85
N PHE A 17 -9.25 19.72 20.57
CA PHE A 17 -8.28 19.74 19.48
C PHE A 17 -8.04 21.20 19.08
N HIS A 18 -6.82 21.71 19.19
CA HIS A 18 -6.49 23.06 18.72
C HIS A 18 -6.60 23.09 17.19
N ASP A 19 -7.60 23.74 16.60
CA ASP A 19 -7.76 23.92 15.14
C ASP A 19 -6.62 24.75 14.52
N SER A 20 -5.39 24.22 14.56
CA SER A 20 -4.38 24.50 13.57
C SER A 20 -4.83 23.78 12.30
N ASN A 21 -5.04 24.56 11.23
CA ASN A 21 -5.28 24.12 9.85
C ASN A 21 -4.81 22.68 9.61
N THR A 22 -5.69 21.73 9.28
CA THR A 22 -5.36 20.30 9.16
C THR A 22 -4.13 20.04 8.27
N ASP A 23 -3.98 20.85 7.22
CA ASP A 23 -2.82 20.80 6.32
C ASP A 23 -1.51 21.19 7.01
N ALA A 24 -1.55 22.09 8.00
CA ALA A 24 -0.37 22.46 8.80
C ALA A 24 0.03 21.34 9.76
N ARG A 25 -0.94 20.62 10.37
CA ARG A 25 -0.64 19.44 11.19
C ARG A 25 -0.01 18.31 10.37
N ASP A 26 -0.51 18.09 9.16
CA ASP A 26 0.03 17.10 8.24
C ASP A 26 1.44 17.45 7.76
N THR A 27 1.75 18.75 7.64
CA THR A 27 3.12 19.21 7.35
C THR A 27 4.03 19.03 8.54
N ILE A 28 3.58 19.38 9.75
CA ILE A 28 4.35 19.21 10.99
C ILE A 28 4.68 17.74 11.21
N SER A 29 3.69 16.85 11.10
CA SER A 29 3.88 15.41 11.31
C SER A 29 4.88 14.79 10.34
N GLU A 30 4.97 15.30 9.10
CA GLU A 30 5.96 14.87 8.11
C GLU A 30 7.37 15.43 8.40
N THR A 31 7.48 16.67 8.86
CA THR A 31 8.78 17.26 9.21
C THR A 31 9.35 16.75 10.52
N GLU A 32 8.51 16.21 11.41
CA GLU A 32 8.90 15.69 12.73
C GLU A 32 9.11 14.16 12.75
N ILE A 33 9.08 13.49 11.59
CA ILE A 33 9.34 12.06 11.50
C ILE A 33 10.76 11.79 12.01
N LYS A 34 10.85 11.15 13.17
CA LYS A 34 12.12 10.66 13.70
C LYS A 34 12.62 9.54 12.82
N VAL A 35 13.84 9.71 12.32
CA VAL A 35 14.53 8.67 11.56
C VAL A 35 14.94 7.57 12.53
N SER A 36 14.53 6.34 12.24
CA SER A 36 14.94 5.18 13.03
C SER A 36 16.42 4.89 12.80
N GLU A 37 17.17 4.62 13.88
CA GLU A 37 18.56 4.17 13.78
C GLU A 37 18.66 2.84 13.01
N ASP A 38 17.69 1.94 13.18
CA ASP A 38 17.63 0.68 12.44
C ASP A 38 17.49 0.92 10.93
N ASP A 39 16.70 1.92 10.52
CA ASP A 39 16.54 2.27 9.10
C ASP A 39 17.81 2.92 8.53
N LEU A 40 18.61 3.64 9.33
CA LEU A 40 19.92 4.14 8.90
C LEU A 40 20.94 3.01 8.77
N VAL A 41 20.99 2.12 9.77
CA VAL A 41 21.85 0.93 9.73
C VAL A 41 21.47 0.04 8.55
N SER A 42 20.19 -0.01 8.15
CA SER A 42 19.71 -0.78 7.00
C SER A 42 20.44 -0.46 5.70
N ILE A 43 20.94 0.78 5.53
CA ILE A 43 21.71 1.21 4.36
C ILE A 43 22.98 0.37 4.19
N THR A 44 23.61 -0.03 5.30
CA THR A 44 24.82 -0.88 5.30
C THR A 44 24.51 -2.35 5.04
N LYS A 45 23.24 -2.76 5.14
CA LYS A 45 22.77 -4.14 5.00
C LYS A 45 22.09 -4.40 3.64
N LEU A 46 22.06 -3.41 2.75
CA LEU A 46 21.53 -3.58 1.40
C LEU A 46 22.35 -4.63 0.66
N ASN A 47 21.68 -5.56 -0.01
CA ASN A 47 22.36 -6.48 -0.93
C ASN A 47 22.87 -5.73 -2.17
N LEU A 48 23.64 -6.40 -3.04
CA LEU A 48 24.28 -5.76 -4.20
C LEU A 48 23.27 -5.06 -5.13
N GLY A 49 22.16 -5.71 -5.46
CA GLY A 49 21.13 -5.13 -6.33
C GLY A 49 20.41 -3.93 -5.70
N GLN A 50 20.05 -4.05 -4.42
CA GLN A 50 19.44 -2.96 -3.66
C GLN A 50 20.39 -1.77 -3.49
N LYS A 51 21.69 -2.03 -3.25
CA LYS A 51 22.73 -1.01 -3.11
C LYS A 51 22.95 -0.27 -4.42
N ALA A 52 23.01 -0.99 -5.55
CA ALA A 52 23.10 -0.36 -6.87
C ALA A 52 21.89 0.55 -7.18
N ALA A 53 20.68 0.10 -6.85
CA ALA A 53 19.48 0.93 -6.97
C ALA A 53 19.53 2.15 -6.05
N PHE A 54 19.91 1.96 -4.78
CA PHE A 54 20.08 3.04 -3.80
C PHE A 54 21.07 4.10 -4.29
N ASP A 55 22.26 3.68 -4.72
CA ASP A 55 23.33 4.59 -5.15
C ASP A 55 22.91 5.36 -6.42
N THR A 56 22.27 4.70 -7.37
CA THR A 56 21.74 5.35 -8.60
C THR A 56 20.73 6.45 -8.26
N ILE A 57 19.82 6.17 -7.33
CA ILE A 57 18.77 7.11 -6.90
C ILE A 57 19.38 8.26 -6.09
N MET A 58 20.30 7.97 -5.16
CA MET A 58 20.98 9.00 -4.37
C MET A 58 21.83 9.91 -5.25
N GLN A 59 22.50 9.36 -6.26
CA GLN A 59 23.23 10.15 -7.25
C GLN A 59 22.30 11.08 -8.01
N ALA A 60 21.14 10.60 -8.46
CA ALA A 60 20.14 11.45 -9.12
C ALA A 60 19.61 12.54 -8.19
N LEU A 61 19.34 12.22 -6.92
CA LEU A 61 18.80 13.16 -5.93
C LEU A 61 19.78 14.28 -5.56
N TYR A 62 21.04 13.93 -5.25
CA TYR A 62 22.01 14.91 -4.76
C TYR A 62 22.79 15.63 -5.86
N ILE A 63 22.97 15.01 -7.03
CA ILE A 63 23.76 15.59 -8.13
C ILE A 63 22.85 16.19 -9.21
N LYS A 64 21.89 15.42 -9.72
CA LYS A 64 21.05 15.84 -10.85
C LYS A 64 19.84 16.68 -10.42
N GLY A 65 19.36 16.46 -9.20
CA GLY A 65 18.17 17.12 -8.63
C GLY A 65 16.83 16.69 -9.24
N LYS A 66 16.83 15.72 -10.18
CA LYS A 66 15.62 15.15 -10.81
C LYS A 66 15.82 13.71 -11.25
N GLY A 67 14.73 12.94 -11.38
CA GLY A 67 14.78 11.55 -11.82
C GLY A 67 13.51 10.77 -11.47
N CYS A 68 13.06 9.93 -12.40
CA CYS A 68 11.87 9.10 -12.22
C CYS A 68 12.23 7.64 -12.39
N PHE A 69 11.96 6.83 -11.38
CA PHE A 69 12.40 5.45 -11.29
C PHE A 69 11.22 4.50 -11.10
N PHE A 70 11.35 3.28 -11.59
CA PHE A 70 10.48 2.17 -11.23
C PHE A 70 11.35 1.04 -10.68
N ILE A 71 11.12 0.66 -9.43
CA ILE A 71 11.77 -0.48 -8.79
C ILE A 71 10.87 -1.70 -8.98
N ASP A 72 11.23 -2.53 -9.96
CA ASP A 72 10.62 -3.84 -10.20
C ASP A 72 11.33 -4.86 -9.32
N GLY A 73 10.57 -5.53 -8.47
CA GLY A 73 11.10 -6.63 -7.69
C GLY A 73 9.97 -7.59 -7.33
N PRO A 74 10.10 -8.89 -7.60
CA PRO A 74 9.17 -9.90 -7.11
C PRO A 74 8.89 -9.80 -5.60
N GLY A 75 7.80 -10.41 -5.15
CA GLY A 75 7.52 -10.61 -3.73
C GLY A 75 8.73 -11.19 -2.99
N GLY A 76 9.14 -10.54 -1.89
CA GLY A 76 10.27 -11.00 -1.05
C GLY A 76 11.65 -10.41 -1.40
N THR A 77 11.78 -9.60 -2.44
CA THR A 77 13.08 -9.00 -2.86
C THR A 77 13.57 -7.81 -2.01
N GLY A 78 12.83 -7.46 -0.95
CA GLY A 78 13.23 -6.39 -0.04
C GLY A 78 12.99 -4.97 -0.57
N LYS A 79 12.06 -4.76 -1.52
CA LYS A 79 11.65 -3.42 -2.00
C LYS A 79 11.39 -2.43 -0.86
N THR A 80 10.55 -2.82 0.10
CA THR A 80 10.21 -1.99 1.26
C THR A 80 11.43 -1.66 2.13
N PHE A 81 12.36 -2.62 2.27
CA PHE A 81 13.62 -2.40 3.00
C PHE A 81 14.46 -1.32 2.32
N LEU A 82 14.58 -1.37 0.99
CA LEU A 82 15.22 -0.33 0.19
C LEU A 82 14.50 1.03 0.33
N TYR A 83 13.17 1.08 0.30
CA TYR A 83 12.43 2.35 0.48
C TYR A 83 12.70 2.98 1.84
N ARG A 84 12.73 2.18 2.91
CA ARG A 84 13.04 2.65 4.25
C ARG A 84 14.46 3.22 4.35
N ALA A 85 15.45 2.55 3.73
CA ALA A 85 16.82 3.04 3.63
C ALA A 85 16.88 4.40 2.89
N LEU A 86 16.20 4.53 1.76
CA LEU A 86 16.12 5.77 0.98
C LEU A 86 15.48 6.92 1.77
N LEU A 87 14.35 6.65 2.45
CA LEU A 87 13.66 7.62 3.29
C LEU A 87 14.54 8.06 4.47
N ALA A 88 15.20 7.13 5.14
CA ALA A 88 16.07 7.40 6.27
C ALA A 88 17.28 8.25 5.87
N GLU A 89 17.95 7.92 4.77
CA GLU A 89 19.09 8.69 4.25
C GLU A 89 18.69 10.14 3.97
N VAL A 90 17.58 10.37 3.25
CA VAL A 90 17.14 11.72 2.87
C VAL A 90 16.69 12.52 4.09
N ARG A 91 15.90 11.92 4.98
CA ARG A 91 15.37 12.58 6.18
C ARG A 91 16.47 12.88 7.21
N SER A 92 17.48 12.02 7.34
CA SER A 92 18.59 12.25 8.27
C SER A 92 19.43 13.48 7.90
N LYS A 93 19.42 13.88 6.63
CA LYS A 93 20.05 15.12 6.14
C LYS A 93 19.13 16.33 6.22
N GLY A 94 17.98 16.22 6.89
CA GLY A 94 17.03 17.31 7.09
C GLY A 94 16.18 17.64 5.85
N PHE A 95 16.16 16.78 4.83
CA PHE A 95 15.31 16.97 3.66
C PHE A 95 13.95 16.27 3.83
N THR A 96 12.91 16.87 3.26
CA THR A 96 11.59 16.25 3.20
C THR A 96 11.58 15.10 2.20
N ALA A 97 11.20 13.91 2.67
CA ALA A 97 10.91 12.75 1.83
C ALA A 97 9.51 12.22 2.15
N LEU A 98 8.68 12.07 1.13
CA LEU A 98 7.28 11.63 1.27
C LEU A 98 7.17 10.15 0.91
N ALA A 99 6.63 9.37 1.84
CA ALA A 99 6.30 7.97 1.63
C ALA A 99 4.82 7.83 1.30
N THR A 100 4.52 7.24 0.15
CA THR A 100 3.14 6.99 -0.26
C THR A 100 2.97 5.59 -0.82
N ALA A 101 1.74 5.07 -0.77
CA ALA A 101 1.39 3.79 -1.38
C ALA A 101 -0.04 3.79 -1.92
N SER A 102 -0.34 2.86 -2.83
CA SER A 102 -1.69 2.74 -3.40
C SER A 102 -2.74 2.26 -2.39
N CYS A 103 -2.36 1.45 -1.39
CA CYS A 103 -3.26 0.92 -0.36
C CYS A 103 -2.82 1.29 1.06
N GLY A 104 -3.76 1.27 2.01
CA GLY A 104 -3.52 1.67 3.40
C GLY A 104 -2.53 0.77 4.15
N VAL A 105 -2.58 -0.54 3.91
CA VAL A 105 -1.66 -1.51 4.55
C VAL A 105 -0.23 -1.32 4.07
N ALA A 106 0.00 -1.11 2.77
CA ALA A 106 1.35 -0.82 2.27
C ALA A 106 1.87 0.52 2.81
N ALA A 107 0.99 1.53 2.89
CA ALA A 107 1.34 2.83 3.46
C ALA A 107 1.76 2.73 4.94
N SER A 108 1.07 1.93 5.76
CA SER A 108 1.37 1.83 7.20
C SER A 108 2.72 1.18 7.51
N ILE A 109 3.28 0.40 6.57
CA ILE A 109 4.59 -0.24 6.73
C ILE A 109 5.75 0.76 6.53
N LEU A 110 5.51 1.84 5.78
CA LEU A 110 6.51 2.87 5.53
C LEU A 110 6.48 3.94 6.65
N PRO A 111 7.64 4.38 7.16
CA PRO A 111 7.70 5.47 8.15
C PRO A 111 7.06 6.76 7.61
N GLY A 112 5.99 7.21 8.25
CA GLY A 112 5.18 8.36 7.80
C GLY A 112 4.38 8.09 6.52
N GLY A 113 4.18 6.82 6.14
CA GLY A 113 3.49 6.47 4.91
C GLY A 113 2.02 6.86 4.93
N ARG A 114 1.53 7.33 3.78
CA ARG A 114 0.11 7.66 3.56
C ARG A 114 -0.36 7.12 2.23
N THR A 115 -1.67 6.90 2.09
CA THR A 115 -2.21 6.54 0.78
C THR A 115 -2.03 7.69 -0.20
N THR A 116 -1.75 7.37 -1.46
CA THR A 116 -1.56 8.36 -2.53
C THR A 116 -2.79 9.24 -2.71
N HIS A 117 -3.98 8.64 -2.58
CA HIS A 117 -5.27 9.35 -2.54
C HIS A 117 -5.30 10.43 -1.47
N SER A 118 -4.90 10.12 -0.24
CA SER A 118 -4.92 11.10 0.86
C SER A 118 -3.85 12.19 0.70
N ARG A 119 -2.66 11.83 0.20
CA ARG A 119 -1.50 12.72 0.06
C ARG A 119 -1.68 13.70 -1.09
N PHE A 120 -2.14 13.23 -2.26
CA PHE A 120 -2.24 14.04 -3.47
C PHE A 120 -3.66 14.50 -3.79
N LYS A 121 -4.64 14.17 -2.93
CA LYS A 121 -6.07 14.45 -3.15
C LYS A 121 -6.55 13.90 -4.50
N ILE A 122 -6.09 12.69 -4.83
CA ILE A 122 -6.57 11.96 -6.00
C ILE A 122 -8.06 11.63 -5.75
N PRO A 123 -8.99 12.07 -6.61
CA PRO A 123 -10.40 11.74 -6.47
C PRO A 123 -10.64 10.23 -6.65
N ILE A 124 -11.69 9.70 -6.03
CA ILE A 124 -12.10 8.30 -6.22
C ILE A 124 -12.67 8.12 -7.64
N ASP A 125 -13.60 9.00 -8.02
CA ASP A 125 -14.19 9.02 -9.36
C ASP A 125 -13.40 9.98 -10.27
N MET A 126 -12.30 9.49 -10.85
CA MET A 126 -11.52 10.28 -11.79
C MET A 126 -12.17 10.31 -13.17
N ASN A 127 -12.42 11.53 -13.64
CA ASN A 127 -12.81 11.83 -15.01
C ASN A 127 -12.07 13.08 -15.48
N SER A 128 -12.24 13.50 -16.75
CA SER A 128 -11.54 14.65 -17.33
C SER A 128 -11.77 15.98 -16.59
N VAL A 129 -12.80 16.06 -15.73
CA VAL A 129 -13.18 17.25 -14.96
C VAL A 129 -12.74 17.14 -13.48
N ASN A 130 -12.56 15.92 -12.98
CA ASN A 130 -12.24 15.60 -11.60
C ASN A 130 -10.79 15.14 -11.47
N MET A 131 -9.89 16.13 -11.46
CA MET A 131 -8.44 15.93 -11.26
C MET A 131 -8.03 16.20 -9.81
N CYS A 132 -6.76 15.91 -9.49
CA CYS A 132 -6.16 16.26 -8.19
C CYS A 132 -6.23 17.77 -7.96
N LYS A 133 -6.94 18.21 -6.91
CA LYS A 133 -7.11 19.64 -6.58
C LYS A 133 -6.35 19.98 -5.31
N ILE A 134 -5.20 20.62 -5.45
CA ILE A 134 -4.42 21.22 -4.36
C ILE A 134 -4.09 22.65 -4.76
N THR A 135 -4.47 23.62 -3.93
CA THR A 135 -4.16 25.04 -4.18
C THR A 135 -2.68 25.31 -3.89
N LYS A 136 -2.01 26.10 -4.74
CA LYS A 136 -0.57 26.43 -4.59
C LYS A 136 -0.23 27.07 -3.25
N GLN A 137 -1.18 27.77 -2.64
CA GLN A 137 -1.01 28.45 -1.36
C GLN A 137 -1.22 27.53 -0.14
N SER A 138 -1.75 26.31 -0.32
CA SER A 138 -1.99 25.37 0.77
C SER A 138 -0.69 24.90 1.43
N ALA A 139 -0.76 24.53 2.71
CA ALA A 139 0.39 23.97 3.41
C ALA A 139 0.83 22.61 2.81
N LEU A 140 -0.12 21.84 2.29
CA LEU A 140 0.16 20.60 1.56
C LEU A 140 0.93 20.85 0.25
N ALA A 141 0.58 21.87 -0.54
CA ALA A 141 1.35 22.25 -1.72
C ALA A 141 2.80 22.60 -1.35
N LYS A 142 2.99 23.41 -0.30
CA LYS A 142 4.33 23.77 0.19
C LYS A 142 5.13 22.55 0.63
N LEU A 143 4.50 21.59 1.32
CA LEU A 143 5.14 20.33 1.69
C LEU A 143 5.58 19.52 0.46
N ILE A 144 4.70 19.38 -0.54
CA ILE A 144 5.01 18.67 -1.78
C ILE A 144 6.12 19.38 -2.57
N GLN A 145 6.09 20.72 -2.61
CA GLN A 145 7.13 21.54 -3.22
C GLN A 145 8.48 21.40 -2.48
N ALA A 146 8.48 21.26 -1.16
CA ALA A 146 9.68 21.06 -0.35
C ALA A 146 10.24 19.62 -0.45
N ALA A 147 9.40 18.63 -0.77
CA ALA A 147 9.81 17.24 -0.89
C ALA A 147 10.91 17.07 -1.96
N LYS A 148 12.06 16.53 -1.56
CA LYS A 148 13.14 16.13 -2.48
C LYS A 148 12.92 14.74 -3.06
N LEU A 149 12.27 13.87 -2.29
CA LEU A 149 11.99 12.49 -2.64
C LEU A 149 10.52 12.17 -2.42
N ILE A 150 9.91 11.47 -3.36
CA ILE A 150 8.55 10.93 -3.25
C ILE A 150 8.58 9.46 -3.67
N ILE A 151 8.17 8.57 -2.76
CA ILE A 151 8.02 7.13 -3.02
C ILE A 151 6.54 6.82 -3.17
N TRP A 152 6.19 6.01 -4.18
CA TRP A 152 4.87 5.44 -4.41
C TRP A 152 4.99 3.91 -4.49
N ASP A 153 4.70 3.23 -3.39
CA ASP A 153 4.67 1.76 -3.31
C ASP A 153 3.34 1.18 -3.81
N GLU A 154 3.38 -0.06 -4.28
CA GLU A 154 2.27 -0.75 -4.96
C GLU A 154 1.68 0.06 -6.13
N ALA A 155 2.55 0.74 -6.89
CA ALA A 155 2.18 1.52 -8.05
C ALA A 155 1.43 0.72 -9.15
N PRO A 156 1.70 -0.57 -9.41
CA PRO A 156 0.93 -1.36 -10.36
C PRO A 156 -0.57 -1.48 -10.03
N MET A 157 -0.97 -1.34 -8.77
CA MET A 157 -2.37 -1.35 -8.36
C MET A 157 -3.10 -0.03 -8.68
N ALA A 158 -2.37 1.04 -8.97
CA ALA A 158 -2.95 2.35 -9.21
C ALA A 158 -3.42 2.49 -10.67
N HIS A 159 -4.61 3.02 -10.84
CA HIS A 159 -5.12 3.38 -12.17
C HIS A 159 -4.24 4.48 -12.78
N LYS A 160 -3.87 4.33 -14.06
CA LYS A 160 -2.91 5.23 -14.73
C LYS A 160 -3.33 6.69 -14.69
N THR A 161 -4.62 6.97 -14.84
CA THR A 161 -5.16 8.34 -14.79
C THR A 161 -4.87 9.04 -13.45
N GLY A 162 -4.80 8.29 -12.35
CA GLY A 162 -4.37 8.83 -11.06
C GLY A 162 -2.92 9.25 -11.05
N ILE A 163 -2.05 8.42 -11.63
CA ILE A 163 -0.61 8.71 -11.74
C ILE A 163 -0.38 9.91 -12.68
N GLU A 164 -1.08 9.96 -13.82
CA GLU A 164 -1.05 11.07 -14.77
C GLU A 164 -1.63 12.37 -14.20
N GLY A 165 -2.65 12.26 -13.35
CA GLY A 165 -3.20 13.38 -12.58
C GLY A 165 -2.18 13.94 -11.59
N VAL A 166 -1.39 13.08 -10.94
CA VAL A 166 -0.29 13.50 -10.07
C VAL A 166 0.85 14.13 -10.86
N ASP A 167 1.20 13.62 -12.04
CA ASP A 167 2.16 14.27 -12.95
C ASP A 167 1.73 15.70 -13.28
N THR A 168 0.48 15.86 -13.73
CA THR A 168 -0.11 17.16 -14.06
C THR A 168 -0.09 18.10 -12.85
N LEU A 169 -0.49 17.61 -11.68
CA LEU A 169 -0.45 18.36 -10.43
C LEU A 169 0.97 18.84 -10.10
N LEU A 170 1.96 17.95 -10.14
CA LEU A 170 3.34 18.29 -9.77
C LEU A 170 3.97 19.26 -10.79
N LYS A 171 3.66 19.13 -12.07
CA LYS A 171 4.05 20.11 -13.10
C LYS A 171 3.52 21.50 -12.78
N ASP A 172 2.25 21.61 -12.41
CA ASP A 172 1.65 22.90 -12.03
C ASP A 172 2.23 23.46 -10.72
N LEU A 173 2.32 22.64 -9.67
CA LEU A 173 2.87 23.06 -8.38
C LEU A 173 4.32 23.52 -8.48
N MET A 174 5.12 22.87 -9.34
CA MET A 174 6.55 23.19 -9.52
C MET A 174 6.81 24.22 -10.61
N GLY A 175 5.81 24.57 -11.43
CA GLY A 175 5.99 25.48 -12.57
C GLY A 175 6.94 24.92 -13.64
N SER A 176 6.91 23.61 -13.86
CA SER A 176 7.82 22.88 -14.75
C SER A 176 7.03 21.98 -15.69
N SER A 177 7.41 21.93 -16.98
CA SER A 177 6.82 21.01 -17.97
C SER A 177 7.42 19.61 -17.92
N GLU A 178 8.54 19.42 -17.23
CA GLU A 178 9.20 18.12 -17.03
C GLU A 178 8.33 17.15 -16.23
N LEU A 179 8.54 15.85 -16.44
CA LEU A 179 7.84 14.79 -15.72
C LEU A 179 7.93 14.98 -14.19
N PHE A 180 6.78 14.91 -13.54
CA PHE A 180 6.51 15.15 -12.13
C PHE A 180 7.13 16.45 -11.58
N GLY A 181 7.20 17.50 -12.40
CA GLY A 181 7.75 18.79 -11.98
C GLY A 181 9.23 18.71 -11.58
N SER A 182 10.01 17.83 -12.22
CA SER A 182 11.43 17.56 -11.92
C SER A 182 11.70 16.96 -10.54
N LYS A 183 10.69 16.37 -9.87
CA LYS A 183 10.90 15.67 -8.59
C LYS A 183 11.71 14.38 -8.76
N ILE A 184 12.28 13.91 -7.65
CA ILE A 184 12.74 12.52 -7.55
C ILE A 184 11.53 11.65 -7.21
N MET A 185 11.01 10.97 -8.21
CA MET A 185 9.88 10.05 -8.08
C MET A 185 10.35 8.61 -8.13
N ILE A 186 9.94 7.80 -7.16
CA ILE A 186 10.22 6.37 -7.13
C ILE A 186 8.90 5.62 -7.07
N PHE A 187 8.59 4.92 -8.15
CA PHE A 187 7.51 3.95 -8.17
C PHE A 187 8.04 2.58 -7.78
N GLY A 188 7.23 1.84 -7.06
CA GLY A 188 7.56 0.54 -6.54
C GLY A 188 6.45 -0.45 -6.75
N GLY A 189 6.78 -1.70 -7.06
CA GLY A 189 5.78 -2.76 -7.11
C GLY A 189 6.22 -3.97 -7.90
N ASP A 190 5.23 -4.79 -8.24
CA ASP A 190 5.40 -6.03 -9.00
C ASP A 190 4.16 -6.24 -9.87
N PHE A 191 4.32 -6.19 -11.20
CA PHE A 191 3.21 -6.40 -12.14
C PHE A 191 2.69 -7.84 -12.17
N ARG A 192 3.38 -8.77 -11.49
CA ARG A 192 2.89 -10.14 -11.25
C ARG A 192 1.83 -10.20 -10.13
N GLN A 193 1.61 -9.09 -9.43
CA GLN A 193 0.61 -8.96 -8.37
C GLN A 193 -0.69 -8.33 -8.90
N VAL A 194 -1.41 -7.62 -8.03
CA VAL A 194 -2.75 -7.09 -8.31
C VAL A 194 -2.68 -5.89 -9.25
N LEU A 195 -3.44 -5.95 -10.34
CA LEU A 195 -3.63 -4.85 -11.30
C LEU A 195 -4.69 -3.85 -10.80
N PRO A 196 -4.84 -2.68 -11.45
CA PRO A 196 -5.85 -1.71 -11.05
C PRO A 196 -7.26 -2.31 -11.11
N VAL A 197 -8.10 -1.98 -10.14
CA VAL A 197 -9.48 -2.48 -10.12
C VAL A 197 -10.31 -1.73 -11.17
N VAL A 198 -10.87 -2.46 -12.14
CA VAL A 198 -11.82 -1.94 -13.12
C VAL A 198 -13.13 -2.70 -12.98
N SER A 199 -14.14 -2.04 -12.41
CA SER A 199 -15.46 -2.63 -12.17
C SER A 199 -16.10 -3.10 -13.47
N LYS A 200 -16.41 -4.40 -13.55
CA LYS A 200 -17.01 -5.04 -14.76
C LYS A 200 -16.13 -4.92 -16.02
N GLY A 201 -14.82 -4.68 -15.86
CA GLY A 201 -13.88 -4.55 -16.97
C GLY A 201 -13.51 -5.87 -17.64
N SER A 202 -13.21 -5.79 -18.93
CA SER A 202 -12.53 -6.82 -19.72
C SER A 202 -11.02 -6.84 -19.45
N LYS A 203 -10.30 -7.84 -19.96
CA LYS A 203 -8.83 -7.90 -19.83
C LYS A 203 -8.16 -6.68 -20.46
N GLU A 204 -8.69 -6.22 -21.57
CA GLU A 204 -8.25 -5.04 -22.30
C GLU A 204 -8.40 -3.79 -21.43
N ASP A 205 -9.51 -3.67 -20.69
CA ASP A 205 -9.74 -2.55 -19.78
C ASP A 205 -8.72 -2.52 -18.64
N PHE A 206 -8.34 -3.67 -18.06
CA PHE A 206 -7.27 -3.73 -17.06
C PHE A 206 -5.92 -3.28 -17.60
N VAL A 207 -5.58 -3.69 -18.84
CA VAL A 207 -4.35 -3.26 -19.51
C VAL A 207 -4.39 -1.75 -19.77
N GLN A 208 -5.52 -1.23 -20.27
CA GLN A 208 -5.71 0.20 -20.49
C GLN A 208 -5.69 1.02 -19.20
N ALA A 209 -6.13 0.46 -18.07
CA ALA A 209 -6.04 1.09 -16.77
C ALA A 209 -4.62 1.09 -16.19
N SER A 210 -3.75 0.20 -16.65
CA SER A 210 -2.42 -0.01 -16.07
C SER A 210 -1.41 1.08 -16.44
N LEU A 211 -0.50 1.37 -15.52
CA LEU A 211 0.63 2.29 -15.71
C LEU A 211 1.42 1.99 -16.99
N VAL A 212 1.54 0.72 -17.39
CA VAL A 212 2.33 0.33 -18.58
C VAL A 212 1.81 0.93 -19.90
N THR A 213 0.55 1.35 -19.95
CA THR A 213 -0.04 2.02 -21.12
C THR A 213 -0.03 3.55 -21.02
N SER A 214 0.52 4.10 -19.94
CA SER A 214 0.68 5.55 -19.76
C SER A 214 1.88 6.08 -20.54
N TYR A 215 1.81 7.36 -20.94
CA TYR A 215 2.97 8.09 -21.48
C TYR A 215 4.14 8.18 -20.47
N ILE A 216 3.87 7.99 -19.18
CA ILE A 216 4.86 8.05 -18.09
C ILE A 216 5.78 6.84 -18.13
N TRP A 217 5.22 5.64 -18.38
CA TRP A 217 5.95 4.37 -18.31
C TRP A 217 7.25 4.33 -19.12
N PRO A 218 7.29 4.69 -20.43
CA PRO A 218 8.53 4.65 -21.20
C PRO A 218 9.62 5.58 -20.66
N GLN A 219 9.26 6.63 -19.90
CA GLN A 219 10.18 7.64 -19.37
C GLN A 219 10.81 7.24 -18.02
N LEU A 220 10.26 6.23 -17.33
CA LEU A 220 10.82 5.76 -16.05
C LEU A 220 12.13 4.99 -16.27
N HIS A 221 13.12 5.20 -15.41
CA HIS A 221 14.30 4.33 -15.34
C HIS A 221 14.00 3.09 -14.51
N LYS A 222 14.11 1.90 -15.11
CA LYS A 222 13.75 0.64 -14.45
C LYS A 222 14.95 0.07 -13.72
N LEU A 223 14.77 -0.19 -12.43
CA LEU A 223 15.74 -0.82 -11.55
C LEU A 223 15.15 -2.15 -11.10
N TYR A 224 15.92 -3.23 -11.21
CA TYR A 224 15.44 -4.58 -10.96
C TYR A 224 16.07 -5.14 -9.69
N LEU A 225 15.25 -5.62 -8.78
CA LEU A 225 15.66 -6.42 -7.63
C LEU A 225 15.32 -7.88 -7.92
N THR A 226 16.32 -8.75 -7.96
CA THR A 226 16.16 -10.15 -8.35
C THR A 226 16.25 -11.12 -7.17
N ASP A 227 17.04 -10.77 -6.16
CA ASP A 227 17.36 -11.68 -5.06
C ASP A 227 16.20 -11.75 -4.06
N ASN A 228 15.60 -12.93 -3.89
CA ASN A 228 14.55 -13.13 -2.89
C ASN A 228 15.18 -13.21 -1.51
N MET A 229 14.87 -12.24 -0.65
CA MET A 229 15.39 -12.11 0.70
C MET A 229 14.47 -12.73 1.76
N ARG A 230 13.21 -13.06 1.41
CA ARG A 230 12.20 -13.57 2.34
C ARG A 230 12.24 -15.09 2.47
N ALA A 231 12.44 -15.78 1.34
CA ALA A 231 12.43 -17.23 1.25
C ALA A 231 13.81 -17.76 0.79
N ILE A 232 14.89 -17.16 1.29
CA ILE A 232 16.29 -17.55 0.95
C ILE A 232 16.53 -19.04 1.20
N SER A 233 15.94 -19.58 2.27
CA SER A 233 16.10 -20.98 2.67
C SER A 233 15.25 -21.96 1.85
N ASP A 234 14.39 -21.47 0.96
CA ASP A 234 13.48 -22.28 0.13
C ASP A 234 13.50 -21.80 -1.34
N PRO A 235 14.59 -22.09 -2.07
CA PRO A 235 14.73 -21.68 -3.46
C PRO A 235 13.72 -22.39 -4.38
N GLU A 236 13.33 -23.63 -4.08
CA GLU A 236 12.34 -24.37 -4.86
C GLU A 236 10.97 -23.69 -4.81
N PHE A 237 10.53 -23.27 -3.61
CA PHE A 237 9.30 -22.51 -3.45
C PHE A 237 9.37 -21.16 -4.14
N THR A 238 10.49 -20.44 -4.02
CA THR A 238 10.68 -19.14 -4.68
C THR A 238 10.60 -19.26 -6.20
N ASP A 239 11.27 -20.26 -6.78
CA ASP A 239 11.25 -20.53 -8.22
C ASP A 239 9.84 -20.93 -8.70
N TYR A 240 9.13 -21.76 -7.92
CA TYR A 240 7.72 -22.08 -8.17
C TYR A 240 6.83 -20.84 -8.20
N LEU A 241 6.94 -19.94 -7.22
CA LEU A 241 6.17 -18.69 -7.20
C LEU A 241 6.50 -17.79 -8.39
N LEU A 242 7.76 -17.72 -8.80
CA LEU A 242 8.18 -16.95 -9.98
C LEU A 242 7.62 -17.55 -11.27
N ARG A 243 7.60 -18.88 -11.43
CA ARG A 243 6.95 -19.54 -12.58
C ARG A 243 5.46 -19.23 -12.64
N ILE A 244 4.76 -19.24 -11.50
CA ILE A 244 3.34 -18.84 -11.44
C ILE A 244 3.19 -17.37 -11.88
N GLY A 245 3.94 -16.46 -11.26
CA GLY A 245 3.82 -15.01 -11.52
C GLY A 245 4.17 -14.63 -12.96
N ASN A 246 5.07 -15.37 -13.60
CA ASN A 246 5.44 -15.18 -15.01
C ASN A 246 4.53 -15.94 -15.99
N GLY A 247 3.54 -16.71 -15.50
CA GLY A 247 2.65 -17.52 -16.34
C GLY A 247 3.34 -18.69 -17.04
N LEU A 248 4.44 -19.20 -16.47
CA LEU A 248 5.24 -20.30 -17.00
C LEU A 248 4.89 -21.66 -16.38
N GLU A 249 4.20 -21.66 -15.24
CA GLU A 249 3.82 -22.89 -14.55
C GLU A 249 2.74 -23.66 -15.37
N PRO A 250 2.90 -24.99 -15.55
CA PRO A 250 1.93 -25.78 -16.32
C PRO A 250 0.50 -25.67 -15.80
N VAL A 251 -0.43 -25.45 -16.74
CA VAL A 251 -1.86 -25.40 -16.47
C VAL A 251 -2.51 -26.74 -16.77
N ILE A 252 -3.48 -27.14 -15.95
CA ILE A 252 -4.20 -28.42 -16.14
C ILE A 252 -5.41 -28.22 -17.07
N GLN A 253 -6.24 -27.22 -16.77
CA GLN A 253 -7.49 -26.95 -17.48
C GLN A 253 -7.71 -25.44 -17.58
N GLY A 254 -7.72 -24.92 -18.82
CA GLY A 254 -7.80 -23.49 -19.07
C GLY A 254 -6.62 -22.76 -18.44
N SER A 255 -6.88 -21.86 -17.49
CA SER A 255 -5.88 -21.05 -16.79
C SER A 255 -5.61 -21.51 -15.35
N LYS A 256 -5.92 -22.76 -15.00
CA LYS A 256 -5.76 -23.29 -13.63
C LYS A 256 -4.42 -23.97 -13.43
N VAL A 257 -3.68 -23.54 -12.42
CA VAL A 257 -2.43 -24.15 -11.96
C VAL A 257 -2.71 -25.25 -10.94
N LYS A 258 -1.96 -26.36 -10.99
CA LYS A 258 -2.02 -27.39 -9.95
C LYS A 258 -1.24 -26.93 -8.72
N ILE A 259 -1.88 -26.90 -7.56
CA ILE A 259 -1.17 -26.66 -6.30
C ILE A 259 -0.45 -27.96 -5.88
N PRO A 260 0.83 -27.92 -5.49
CA PRO A 260 1.55 -29.06 -4.93
C PRO A 260 0.83 -29.69 -3.74
N LEU A 261 0.81 -31.03 -3.67
CA LEU A 261 0.15 -31.78 -2.58
C LEU A 261 0.60 -31.35 -1.17
N PRO A 262 1.90 -31.06 -0.90
CA PRO A 262 2.32 -30.61 0.42
C PRO A 262 1.74 -29.26 0.86
N LEU A 263 1.22 -28.47 -0.09
CA LEU A 263 0.62 -27.15 0.17
C LEU A 263 -0.91 -27.20 0.21
N LEU A 264 -1.51 -28.39 0.06
CA LEU A 264 -2.96 -28.57 -0.04
C LEU A 264 -3.53 -29.19 1.23
N ILE A 265 -4.62 -28.59 1.72
CA ILE A 265 -5.54 -29.26 2.64
C ILE A 265 -6.59 -29.97 1.76
N PRO A 266 -6.72 -31.31 1.82
CA PRO A 266 -7.67 -32.04 1.00
C PRO A 266 -9.11 -31.60 1.26
N TYR A 267 -9.82 -31.24 0.19
CA TYR A 267 -11.24 -30.90 0.29
C TYR A 267 -12.08 -32.15 0.55
N LYS A 268 -12.96 -32.07 1.56
CA LYS A 268 -13.95 -33.11 1.89
C LYS A 268 -15.37 -32.62 1.59
N ASN A 269 -15.82 -31.67 2.40
CA ASN A 269 -17.00 -30.84 2.18
C ASN A 269 -16.70 -29.43 2.73
N GLU A 270 -17.55 -28.46 2.42
CA GLU A 270 -17.33 -27.05 2.77
C GLU A 270 -17.07 -26.85 4.27
N THR A 271 -17.98 -27.31 5.13
CA THR A 271 -17.90 -27.17 6.58
C THR A 271 -16.64 -27.81 7.15
N GLU A 272 -16.40 -29.10 6.87
CA GLU A 272 -15.23 -29.82 7.40
C GLU A 272 -13.92 -29.21 6.90
N SER A 273 -13.85 -28.80 5.64
CA SER A 273 -12.62 -28.23 5.08
C SER A 273 -12.30 -26.86 5.68
N ILE A 274 -13.33 -26.05 5.97
CA ILE A 274 -13.15 -24.77 6.68
C ILE A 274 -12.62 -24.99 8.09
N PHE A 275 -13.20 -25.93 8.84
CA PHE A 275 -12.71 -26.25 10.18
C PHE A 275 -11.29 -26.83 10.17
N GLU A 276 -10.98 -27.68 9.19
CA GLU A 276 -9.63 -28.23 9.03
C GLU A 276 -8.61 -27.14 8.67
N LEU A 277 -8.99 -26.18 7.81
CA LEU A 277 -8.18 -25.00 7.49
C LEU A 277 -7.90 -24.18 8.76
N ILE A 278 -8.95 -23.86 9.53
CA ILE A 278 -8.81 -23.11 10.78
C ILE A 278 -7.90 -23.85 11.75
N LYS A 279 -8.09 -25.15 11.95
CA LYS A 279 -7.27 -25.95 12.86
C LYS A 279 -5.82 -26.07 12.40
N THR A 280 -5.58 -26.16 11.10
CA THR A 280 -4.23 -26.20 10.51
C THR A 280 -3.49 -24.89 10.77
N VAL A 281 -4.16 -23.75 10.60
CA VAL A 281 -3.56 -22.43 10.80
C VAL A 281 -3.51 -22.06 12.28
N TYR A 282 -4.55 -22.35 13.05
CA TYR A 282 -4.70 -22.04 14.47
C TYR A 282 -5.06 -23.30 15.27
N PRO A 283 -4.07 -24.14 15.63
CA PRO A 283 -4.33 -25.42 16.29
C PRO A 283 -4.86 -25.30 17.73
N ASP A 284 -4.55 -24.20 18.42
CA ASP A 284 -5.03 -23.92 19.77
C ASP A 284 -5.34 -22.43 19.96
N LEU A 285 -6.57 -22.03 19.65
CA LEU A 285 -7.04 -20.65 19.87
C LEU A 285 -7.19 -20.29 21.36
N ILE A 286 -7.27 -21.26 22.26
CA ILE A 286 -7.40 -21.03 23.70
C ILE A 286 -6.07 -20.56 24.28
N ALA A 287 -4.94 -21.06 23.76
CA ALA A 287 -3.60 -20.63 24.18
C ALA A 287 -3.37 -19.11 24.07
N PHE A 288 -4.01 -18.44 23.10
CA PHE A 288 -3.91 -16.99 22.92
C PHE A 288 -4.37 -16.19 24.15
N SER A 289 -5.37 -16.69 24.89
CA SER A 289 -5.90 -16.03 26.09
C SER A 289 -4.89 -15.94 27.25
N LYS A 290 -3.78 -16.69 27.17
CA LYS A 290 -2.75 -16.77 28.20
C LYS A 290 -1.50 -15.92 27.88
N ASN A 291 -1.61 -14.94 26.98
CA ASN A 291 -0.49 -14.13 26.47
C ASN A 291 0.60 -14.94 25.74
N ASP A 292 0.25 -16.08 25.14
CA ASP A 292 1.17 -16.79 24.25
C ASP A 292 1.14 -16.14 22.85
N PHE A 293 2.25 -15.50 22.47
CA PHE A 293 2.42 -14.87 21.16
C PHE A 293 2.78 -15.87 20.05
N SER A 294 2.77 -17.19 20.32
CA SER A 294 3.05 -18.26 19.35
C SER A 294 2.16 -18.22 18.10
N LEU A 295 1.04 -17.51 18.15
CA LEU A 295 0.08 -17.38 17.06
C LEU A 295 0.17 -16.05 16.28
N VAL A 296 1.07 -15.14 16.65
CA VAL A 296 1.20 -13.78 16.05
C VAL A 296 1.63 -13.78 14.57
N ASN A 297 2.10 -14.91 14.04
CA ASN A 297 2.61 -15.02 12.65
C ASN A 297 1.75 -15.91 11.75
N ARG A 298 0.43 -15.95 11.99
CA ARG A 298 -0.52 -16.78 11.24
C ARG A 298 -1.62 -15.90 10.67
N ALA A 299 -2.07 -16.22 9.47
CA ALA A 299 -3.16 -15.52 8.80
C ALA A 299 -3.88 -16.49 7.86
N ILE A 300 -5.18 -16.30 7.70
CA ILE A 300 -5.98 -16.93 6.64
C ILE A 300 -6.33 -15.84 5.64
N LEU A 301 -6.03 -16.06 4.37
CA LEU A 301 -6.34 -15.14 3.29
C LEU A 301 -7.40 -15.77 2.39
N THR A 302 -8.40 -14.97 2.02
CA THR A 302 -9.44 -15.37 1.06
C THR A 302 -9.56 -14.32 -0.05
N THR A 303 -10.21 -14.68 -1.14
CA THR A 303 -10.30 -13.84 -2.34
C THR A 303 -11.41 -12.79 -2.27
N LYS A 304 -12.36 -12.92 -1.33
CA LYS A 304 -13.53 -12.04 -1.21
C LYS A 304 -13.84 -11.74 0.25
N ASN A 305 -14.32 -10.53 0.49
CA ASN A 305 -14.71 -10.06 1.82
C ASN A 305 -15.81 -10.93 2.45
N GLU A 306 -16.77 -11.44 1.66
CA GLU A 306 -17.82 -12.35 2.17
C GLU A 306 -17.25 -13.55 2.94
N PHE A 307 -16.15 -14.14 2.43
CA PHE A 307 -15.48 -15.26 3.09
C PHE A 307 -14.58 -14.81 4.23
N VAL A 308 -14.00 -13.60 4.15
CA VAL A 308 -13.27 -12.99 5.27
C VAL A 308 -14.22 -12.84 6.47
N ASP A 309 -15.39 -12.26 6.25
CA ASP A 309 -16.38 -12.00 7.29
C ASP A 309 -16.91 -13.30 7.88
N MET A 310 -17.24 -14.28 7.04
CA MET A 310 -17.65 -15.61 7.47
C MET A 310 -16.59 -16.29 8.37
N LEU A 311 -15.32 -16.32 7.95
CA LEU A 311 -14.25 -16.96 8.72
C LEU A 311 -13.94 -16.19 10.00
N ASN A 312 -13.93 -14.86 9.96
CA ASN A 312 -13.70 -14.04 11.14
C ASN A 312 -14.81 -14.25 12.17
N ASN A 313 -16.08 -14.29 11.75
CA ASN A 313 -17.20 -14.59 12.64
C ASN A 313 -17.07 -15.98 13.27
N LEU A 314 -16.67 -16.99 12.49
CA LEU A 314 -16.44 -18.34 13.00
C LEU A 314 -15.32 -18.35 14.05
N LEU A 315 -14.20 -17.66 13.78
CA LEU A 315 -13.07 -17.55 14.70
C LEU A 315 -13.44 -16.79 15.98
N ILE A 316 -14.17 -15.67 15.87
CA ILE A 316 -14.65 -14.88 17.02
C ILE A 316 -15.54 -15.74 17.93
N ASN A 317 -16.43 -16.55 17.37
CA ASN A 317 -17.30 -17.45 18.14
C ASN A 317 -16.53 -18.57 18.86
N ILE A 318 -15.36 -18.97 18.36
CA ILE A 318 -14.51 -19.98 19.00
C ILE A 318 -13.58 -19.34 20.03
N PHE A 319 -13.26 -18.05 19.87
CA PHE A 319 -12.31 -17.34 20.72
C PHE A 319 -12.81 -17.27 22.16
N PRO A 320 -11.97 -17.58 23.16
CA PRO A 320 -12.39 -17.51 24.56
C PRO A 320 -12.58 -16.05 25.00
N GLY A 321 -13.70 -15.76 25.66
CA GLY A 321 -13.99 -14.45 26.22
C GLY A 321 -15.45 -14.04 26.06
N GLU A 322 -15.80 -12.87 26.58
CA GLU A 322 -17.11 -12.26 26.35
C GLU A 322 -17.09 -11.44 25.07
N ALA A 323 -18.05 -11.69 24.18
CA ALA A 323 -18.23 -10.90 22.98
C ALA A 323 -18.63 -9.46 23.33
N GLN A 324 -18.06 -8.50 22.61
CA GLN A 324 -18.40 -7.08 22.72
C GLN A 324 -18.82 -6.58 21.35
N GLU A 325 -19.97 -5.92 21.29
CA GLU A 325 -20.53 -5.40 20.05
C GLU A 325 -20.44 -3.87 20.03
N TYR A 326 -19.93 -3.33 18.92
CA TYR A 326 -19.80 -1.89 18.69
C TYR A 326 -20.66 -1.50 17.49
N ILE A 327 -21.77 -0.82 17.76
CA ILE A 327 -22.76 -0.44 16.75
C ILE A 327 -22.34 0.87 16.07
N SER A 328 -22.26 0.89 14.74
CA SER A 328 -21.99 2.11 13.96
C SER A 328 -23.22 3.02 13.91
N ARG A 329 -23.01 4.31 13.61
CA ARG A 329 -24.08 5.26 13.32
C ARG A 329 -23.74 5.99 12.04
N ASP A 330 -24.38 5.59 10.96
CA ASP A 330 -24.09 6.07 9.63
C ASP A 330 -25.07 7.17 9.21
N LYS A 331 -24.54 8.19 8.52
CA LYS A 331 -25.35 9.29 7.97
C LYS A 331 -24.89 9.58 6.55
N THR A 332 -25.83 9.62 5.62
CA THR A 332 -25.58 10.00 4.23
C THR A 332 -25.06 11.44 4.13
N LEU A 333 -24.31 11.73 3.07
CA LEU A 333 -23.86 13.09 2.77
C LEU A 333 -25.04 13.96 2.32
N ASP A 334 -25.95 13.38 1.52
CA ASP A 334 -27.25 13.96 1.21
C ASP A 334 -28.31 13.40 2.16
N ILE A 335 -28.83 14.26 3.04
CA ILE A 335 -29.83 13.89 4.05
C ILE A 335 -31.12 13.38 3.40
N SER A 336 -31.44 13.82 2.17
CA SER A 336 -32.62 13.36 1.46
C SER A 336 -32.53 11.89 1.03
N GLU A 337 -31.31 11.35 0.92
CA GLU A 337 -31.06 9.95 0.59
C GLU A 337 -31.00 9.04 1.83
N GLN A 338 -31.07 9.61 3.06
CA GLN A 338 -30.92 8.83 4.30
C GLN A 338 -31.94 7.68 4.38
N GLY A 339 -33.20 7.92 4.00
CA GLY A 339 -34.26 6.91 4.04
C GLY A 339 -34.11 5.78 3.01
N LEU A 340 -33.16 5.88 2.05
CA LEU A 340 -32.82 4.80 1.11
C LEU A 340 -31.78 3.83 1.67
N PHE A 341 -31.07 4.23 2.72
CA PHE A 341 -29.97 3.49 3.35
C PHE A 341 -30.19 3.29 4.86
N GLU A 342 -31.36 3.66 5.38
CA GLU A 342 -31.83 3.22 6.68
C GLU A 342 -32.24 1.74 6.55
N ASP A 343 -31.31 0.85 6.86
CA ASP A 343 -31.67 -0.51 7.26
C ASP A 343 -32.36 -0.42 8.65
N PHE A 344 -33.51 -1.09 8.79
CA PHE A 344 -34.41 -1.08 9.95
C PHE A 344 -33.74 -1.35 11.30
#